data_AF-A0A968MJP1-F1
#
_entry.id   AF-A0A968MJP1-F1
#
_cell.length_a   1.000
_cell.length_b   1.000
_cell.length_c   1.000
_cell.angle_alpha   90.00
_cell.angle_beta   90.00
_cell.angle_gamma   90.00
#
_symmetry.space_group_name_H-M   'P 1'
#
loop_
_entity.id
_entity.type
_entity.pdbx_description
1 polymer ?
#
loop_
_entity_poly.entity_id
_entity_poly.type
_entity_poly.pdbx_seq_one_letter_code
_entity_poly.pdbx_strand_id
1 'polypeptide(L)'
;MISNDKNKPVIIFREENQDSAAYFAFSSNAVGLPDYWNDFHVLKVKVKNISGKEVIVTINIKGARTNLFIKKSMGPGKRSVFKIALDELPLTAGIQDPYKPSFVKIYACAGSFPAEIQIGEISLIYKPNNKKAVVDRYGQRINGTWGNKIFNDNQLKAIKDEFQNTGFTDRDKYGGSVSERYTATGYFRLEKTGKRWIFIDPDGHPFWSVGVNGVRPTSEFGSVTGATPVKAREFLFDQLPSDTGIYRDAWLDSFHVSFYYLNILKKYGSLNEWRNNTLQRLKTTGFNTIGNWSHSVITDNPGIVYTRTIITSKNQKFIIRKNIPDVFDTDYVYSLDSIMENNLNIKMIRGFWVIL
;
A
#
# COMPACT_ATOMS: atom_id res chain seq x y z
N MET A 1 7.02 -22.25 31.09
CA MET A 1 7.65 -22.14 32.43
C MET A 1 8.65 -20.99 32.41
N ILE A 2 8.49 -20.02 33.32
CA ILE A 2 9.46 -18.94 33.52
C ILE A 2 10.67 -19.57 34.24
N SER A 3 11.72 -19.88 33.49
CA SER A 3 12.97 -20.42 34.04
C SER A 3 14.04 -19.32 34.07
N ASN A 4 14.58 -19.14 35.28
CA ASN A 4 15.56 -18.14 35.69
C ASN A 4 17.00 -18.65 35.47
N ASP A 5 17.25 -19.36 34.37
CA ASP A 5 18.51 -20.04 34.13
C ASP A 5 19.48 -19.19 33.28
N LYS A 6 20.69 -18.97 33.81
CA LYS A 6 21.77 -18.20 33.17
C LYS A 6 22.44 -18.93 31.99
N ASN A 7 22.06 -20.19 31.73
CA ASN A 7 22.61 -21.05 30.69
C ASN A 7 21.72 -21.18 29.44
N LYS A 8 20.96 -20.15 29.07
CA LYS A 8 20.21 -20.19 27.79
C LYS A 8 21.17 -20.23 26.58
N PRO A 9 20.81 -20.98 25.52
CA PRO A 9 21.64 -21.10 24.33
C PRO A 9 21.93 -19.73 23.74
N VAL A 10 23.22 -19.41 23.63
CA VAL A 10 23.69 -18.26 22.88
C VAL A 10 23.70 -18.67 21.42
N ILE A 11 22.84 -18.07 20.61
CA ILE A 11 22.87 -18.32 19.17
C ILE A 11 23.77 -17.28 18.52
N ILE A 12 24.86 -17.75 17.92
CA ILE A 12 25.80 -16.97 17.12
C ILE A 12 25.47 -17.23 15.66
N PHE A 13 25.17 -16.18 14.91
CA PHE A 13 24.96 -16.27 13.47
C PHE A 13 26.14 -15.63 12.75
N ARG A 14 26.66 -16.36 11.77
CA ARG A 14 27.70 -15.93 10.84
C ARG A 14 27.26 -16.37 9.45
N GLU A 15 27.19 -15.44 8.50
CA GLU A 15 26.93 -15.78 7.10
C GLU A 15 28.27 -16.01 6.40
N GLU A 16 28.41 -17.15 5.72
CA GLU A 16 29.65 -17.55 5.02
C GLU A 16 29.68 -17.11 3.54
N ASN A 17 28.59 -16.54 3.01
CA ASN A 17 28.51 -16.05 1.63
C ASN A 17 28.46 -14.52 1.58
N GLN A 18 28.86 -13.96 0.43
CA GLN A 18 29.14 -12.54 0.17
C GLN A 18 28.01 -11.53 0.46
N ASP A 19 26.84 -11.98 0.91
CA ASP A 19 25.80 -11.12 1.45
C ASP A 19 26.18 -10.72 2.88
N SER A 20 26.42 -9.43 3.07
CA SER A 20 26.91 -8.76 4.29
C SER A 20 25.97 -8.80 5.51
N ALA A 21 25.11 -9.82 5.60
CA ALA A 21 24.08 -9.94 6.60
C ALA A 21 24.34 -11.09 7.59
N ALA A 22 23.61 -11.09 8.69
CA ALA A 22 23.41 -12.25 9.55
C ALA A 22 21.92 -12.34 9.86
N TYR A 23 21.36 -13.55 9.80
CA TYR A 23 19.92 -13.74 9.85
C TYR A 23 19.51 -14.88 10.77
N PHE A 24 18.47 -14.63 11.56
CA PHE A 24 17.78 -15.62 12.37
C PHE A 24 16.27 -15.42 12.29
N ALA A 25 15.50 -16.49 12.05
CA ALA A 25 14.05 -16.48 12.22
C ALA A 25 13.56 -17.68 13.01
N PHE A 26 12.49 -17.45 13.77
CA PHE A 26 11.91 -18.45 14.64
C PHE A 26 10.40 -18.23 14.81
N SER A 27 9.67 -19.33 15.00
CA SER A 27 8.31 -19.29 15.55
C SER A 27 8.36 -19.09 17.07
N SER A 28 7.29 -18.57 17.67
CA SER A 28 7.23 -18.32 19.11
C SER A 28 7.63 -19.54 19.96
N ASN A 29 7.03 -20.69 19.65
CA ASN A 29 7.29 -21.93 20.40
C ASN A 29 8.74 -22.42 20.29
N ALA A 30 9.44 -22.16 19.18
CA ALA A 30 10.82 -22.59 18.98
C ALA A 30 11.80 -21.98 19.99
N VAL A 31 11.43 -20.85 20.61
CA VAL A 31 12.21 -20.18 21.66
C VAL A 31 11.48 -20.16 23.01
N GLY A 32 10.43 -20.99 23.16
CA GLY A 32 9.67 -21.12 24.40
C GLY A 32 8.74 -19.95 24.72
N LEU A 33 8.37 -19.12 23.72
CA LEU A 33 7.32 -18.12 23.86
C LEU A 33 5.95 -18.74 23.51
N PRO A 34 4.83 -18.25 24.11
CA PRO A 34 3.49 -18.67 23.70
C PRO A 34 3.18 -18.26 22.26
N ASP A 35 2.27 -18.98 21.60
CA ASP A 35 1.83 -18.64 20.24
C ASP A 35 0.97 -17.37 20.17
N TYR A 36 0.21 -17.06 21.22
CA TYR A 36 -0.74 -15.94 21.24
C TYR A 36 -0.28 -14.84 22.19
N TRP A 37 -0.12 -13.61 21.67
CA TRP A 37 0.55 -12.53 22.38
C TRP A 37 -0.40 -11.44 22.91
N ASN A 38 -1.69 -11.75 23.06
CA ASN A 38 -2.70 -10.78 23.48
C ASN A 38 -2.41 -10.15 24.85
N ASP A 39 -1.83 -10.89 25.79
CA ASP A 39 -1.59 -10.43 27.17
C ASP A 39 -0.17 -9.89 27.40
N PHE A 40 0.50 -9.52 26.31
CA PHE A 40 1.86 -9.00 26.33
C PHE A 40 1.92 -7.68 25.58
N HIS A 41 2.69 -6.73 26.10
CA HIS A 41 2.79 -5.39 25.52
C HIS A 41 4.16 -5.11 24.88
N VAL A 42 5.18 -5.92 25.19
CA VAL A 42 6.53 -5.74 24.63
C VAL A 42 7.17 -7.09 24.32
N LEU A 43 7.72 -7.22 23.10
CA LEU A 43 8.76 -8.18 22.79
C LEU A 43 10.13 -7.58 23.11
N LYS A 44 10.88 -8.24 23.99
CA LYS A 44 12.22 -7.84 24.41
C LYS A 44 13.25 -8.81 23.83
N VAL A 45 14.29 -8.26 23.20
CA VAL A 45 15.40 -9.04 22.66
C VAL A 45 16.73 -8.40 23.06
N LYS A 46 17.60 -9.15 23.72
CA LYS A 46 18.98 -8.73 23.99
C LYS A 46 19.88 -9.10 22.82
N VAL A 47 20.64 -8.14 22.31
CA VAL A 47 21.62 -8.37 21.23
C VAL A 47 22.95 -7.73 21.62
N LYS A 48 24.06 -8.40 21.30
CA LYS A 48 25.40 -7.83 21.35
C LYS A 48 25.98 -7.84 19.94
N ASN A 49 26.54 -6.72 19.51
CA ASN A 49 27.37 -6.70 18.32
C ASN A 49 28.73 -7.33 18.67
N ILE A 50 29.06 -8.44 18.03
CA ILE A 50 30.37 -9.10 18.16
C ILE A 50 31.21 -8.94 16.88
N SER A 51 30.68 -8.22 15.90
CA SER A 51 31.45 -7.78 14.74
C SER A 51 32.52 -6.79 15.17
N GLY A 52 33.66 -6.80 14.47
CA GLY A 52 34.68 -5.76 14.58
C GLY A 52 34.28 -4.41 13.95
N LYS A 53 33.04 -4.27 13.45
CA LYS A 53 32.50 -3.09 12.76
C LYS A 53 31.13 -2.71 13.30
N GLU A 54 30.68 -1.50 12.97
CA GLU A 54 29.29 -1.11 13.24
C GLU A 54 28.33 -1.99 12.45
N VAL A 55 27.25 -2.43 13.10
CA VAL A 55 26.19 -3.21 12.49
C VAL A 55 24.85 -2.52 12.70
N ILE A 56 23.97 -2.65 11.71
CA ILE A 56 22.59 -2.24 11.88
C ILE A 56 21.74 -3.46 12.09
N VAL A 57 21.16 -3.58 13.29
CA VAL A 57 20.29 -4.70 13.66
C VAL A 57 18.84 -4.28 13.55
N THR A 58 18.04 -5.14 12.95
CA THR A 58 16.59 -4.99 12.88
C THR A 58 15.91 -6.26 13.38
N ILE A 59 14.86 -6.06 14.18
CA ILE A 59 14.00 -7.13 14.67
C ILE A 59 12.61 -6.90 14.11
N ASN A 60 12.06 -7.91 13.44
CA ASN A 60 10.78 -7.88 12.75
C ASN A 60 9.86 -8.93 13.34
N ILE A 61 8.64 -8.56 13.66
CA ILE A 61 7.55 -9.49 13.95
C ILE A 61 6.72 -9.57 12.68
N LYS A 62 6.75 -10.73 12.00
CA LYS A 62 5.99 -10.97 10.79
C LYS A 62 4.55 -11.32 11.16
N GLY A 63 3.59 -10.53 10.68
CA GLY A 63 2.19 -10.91 10.61
C GLY A 63 1.79 -11.37 9.20
N ALA A 64 0.52 -11.78 9.05
CA ALA A 64 -0.01 -12.26 7.78
C ALA A 64 -0.06 -11.19 6.68
N ARG A 65 -0.17 -9.90 7.04
CA ARG A 65 -0.31 -8.78 6.09
C ARG A 65 0.92 -7.88 6.04
N THR A 66 1.49 -7.52 7.19
CA THR A 66 2.66 -6.64 7.29
C THR A 66 3.53 -7.02 8.49
N ASN A 67 4.51 -6.18 8.85
CA ASN A 67 5.48 -6.45 9.92
C ASN A 67 5.49 -5.29 10.91
N LEU A 68 5.66 -5.60 12.21
CA LEU A 68 6.20 -4.62 13.16
C LEU A 68 7.71 -4.76 13.17
N PHE A 69 8.44 -3.64 13.26
CA PHE A 69 9.89 -3.72 13.33
C PHE A 69 10.50 -2.60 14.17
N ILE A 70 11.71 -2.86 14.66
CA ILE A 70 12.59 -1.87 15.25
C ILE A 70 13.98 -2.05 14.65
N LYS A 71 14.69 -0.96 14.40
CA LYS A 71 16.04 -0.94 13.83
C LYS A 71 16.94 -0.07 14.69
N LYS A 72 18.20 -0.49 14.91
CA LYS A 72 19.18 0.28 15.67
C LYS A 72 20.59 0.06 15.16
N SER A 73 21.37 1.14 15.09
CA SER A 73 22.82 1.06 14.84
C SER A 73 23.59 0.70 16.10
N MET A 74 24.54 -0.21 15.97
CA MET A 74 25.32 -0.77 17.08
C MET A 74 26.80 -0.82 16.73
N GLY A 75 27.62 0.02 17.39
CA GLY A 75 29.07 -0.08 17.29
C GLY A 75 29.65 -1.41 17.82
N PRO A 76 30.91 -1.72 17.51
CA PRO A 76 31.58 -2.96 17.94
C PRO A 76 31.47 -3.20 19.45
N GLY A 77 31.22 -4.45 19.85
CA GLY A 77 31.11 -4.84 21.27
C GLY A 77 29.84 -4.35 22.00
N LYS A 78 29.06 -3.44 21.41
CA LYS A 78 27.90 -2.81 22.05
C LYS A 78 26.82 -3.83 22.35
N ARG A 79 26.30 -3.79 23.58
CA ARG A 79 25.09 -4.50 24.01
C ARG A 79 23.88 -3.58 23.89
N SER A 80 22.75 -4.10 23.41
CA SER A 80 21.50 -3.35 23.36
C SER A 80 20.31 -4.26 23.67
N VAL A 81 19.30 -3.66 24.30
CA VAL A 81 18.00 -4.28 24.52
C VAL A 81 17.03 -3.64 23.53
N PHE A 82 16.51 -4.44 22.62
CA PHE A 82 15.44 -4.05 21.72
C PHE A 82 14.11 -4.29 22.43
N LYS A 83 13.22 -3.30 22.37
CA LYS A 83 11.86 -3.38 22.89
C LYS A 83 10.91 -3.02 21.76
N ILE A 84 10.10 -3.97 21.32
CA ILE A 84 9.06 -3.73 20.32
C ILE A 84 7.73 -3.68 21.05
N ALA A 85 7.07 -2.52 21.00
CA ALA A 85 5.72 -2.35 21.49
C ALA A 85 4.76 -3.23 20.66
N LEU A 86 3.89 -3.97 21.33
CA LEU A 86 2.96 -4.91 20.72
C LEU A 86 1.56 -4.31 20.53
N ASP A 87 1.34 -3.05 20.92
CA ASP A 87 0.06 -2.35 20.78
C ASP A 87 -0.49 -2.43 19.35
N GLU A 88 0.40 -2.33 18.36
CA GLU A 88 0.06 -2.36 16.93
C GLU A 88 0.16 -3.74 16.30
N LEU A 89 0.44 -4.81 17.06
CA LEU A 89 0.59 -6.17 16.54
C LEU A 89 -0.64 -6.60 15.72
N PRO A 90 -1.89 -6.33 16.15
CA PRO A 90 -3.07 -6.61 15.37
C PRO A 90 -3.05 -6.05 13.96
N LEU A 91 -2.46 -4.87 13.72
CA LEU A 91 -2.40 -4.25 12.39
C LEU A 91 -1.60 -5.09 11.38
N THR A 92 -0.73 -5.96 11.87
CA THR A 92 0.09 -6.85 11.04
C THR A 92 -0.60 -8.12 10.60
N ALA A 93 -1.65 -8.53 11.32
CA ALA A 93 -2.29 -9.82 11.18
C ALA A 93 -3.45 -9.82 10.17
N GLY A 94 -3.93 -11.02 9.86
CA GLY A 94 -5.15 -11.24 9.08
C GLY A 94 -6.42 -10.97 9.90
N ILE A 95 -7.56 -11.45 9.41
CA ILE A 95 -8.82 -11.39 10.16
C ILE A 95 -8.77 -12.33 11.37
N GLN A 96 -8.17 -13.51 11.18
CA GLN A 96 -8.01 -14.52 12.22
C GLN A 96 -6.73 -14.26 13.03
N ASP A 97 -6.80 -14.56 14.33
CA ASP A 97 -5.70 -14.53 15.30
C ASP A 97 -4.85 -13.24 15.27
N PRO A 98 -5.43 -12.06 15.55
CA PRO A 98 -4.74 -10.77 15.40
C PRO A 98 -3.47 -10.62 16.26
N TYR A 99 -3.32 -11.42 17.31
CA TYR A 99 -2.17 -11.40 18.22
C TYR A 99 -1.25 -12.60 18.06
N LYS A 100 -1.41 -13.40 17.00
CA LYS A 100 -0.52 -14.52 16.68
C LYS A 100 0.50 -14.11 15.61
N PRO A 101 1.76 -13.86 15.96
CA PRO A 101 2.78 -13.61 14.94
C PRO A 101 3.05 -14.89 14.13
N SER A 102 3.34 -14.74 12.84
CA SER A 102 3.76 -15.85 11.98
C SER A 102 5.17 -16.32 12.35
N PHE A 103 6.10 -15.37 12.50
CA PHE A 103 7.45 -15.60 13.01
C PHE A 103 8.11 -14.28 13.42
N VAL A 104 9.22 -14.37 14.14
CA VAL A 104 10.12 -13.24 14.39
C VAL A 104 11.37 -13.41 13.57
N LYS A 105 11.83 -12.33 12.93
CA LYS A 105 13.06 -12.27 12.13
C LYS A 105 14.01 -11.22 12.72
N ILE A 106 15.18 -11.65 13.14
CA ILE A 106 16.30 -10.81 13.54
C ILE A 106 17.30 -10.81 12.38
N TYR A 107 17.66 -9.62 11.89
CA TYR A 107 18.69 -9.47 10.87
C TYR A 107 19.68 -8.38 11.27
N ALA A 108 20.95 -8.56 10.92
CA ALA A 108 21.98 -7.55 11.05
C ALA A 108 22.69 -7.36 9.70
N CYS A 109 23.11 -6.13 9.37
CA CYS A 109 23.95 -5.86 8.21
C CYS A 109 25.11 -4.93 8.57
N ALA A 110 26.27 -5.13 7.93
CA ALA A 110 27.50 -4.36 8.16
C ALA A 110 28.08 -3.77 6.86
N GLY A 111 27.21 -3.30 5.95
CA GLY A 111 27.62 -2.71 4.67
C GLY A 111 28.18 -3.76 3.72
N SER A 112 29.50 -3.79 3.53
CA SER A 112 30.20 -4.80 2.71
C SER A 112 31.00 -5.81 3.54
N PHE A 113 30.90 -5.74 4.88
CA PHE A 113 31.57 -6.68 5.79
C PHE A 113 30.59 -7.74 6.29
N PRO A 114 31.07 -8.94 6.66
CA PRO A 114 30.26 -9.91 7.37
C PRO A 114 29.75 -9.33 8.70
N ALA A 115 28.45 -9.45 8.94
CA ALA A 115 27.87 -9.11 10.23
C ALA A 115 27.91 -10.34 11.16
N GLU A 116 28.26 -10.11 12.41
CA GLU A 116 28.22 -11.09 13.49
C GLU A 116 27.56 -10.47 14.72
N ILE A 117 26.49 -11.11 15.18
CA ILE A 117 25.75 -10.72 16.37
C ILE A 117 25.54 -11.91 17.30
N GLN A 118 25.49 -11.61 18.60
CA GLN A 118 25.13 -12.56 19.63
C GLN A 118 23.72 -12.23 20.12
N ILE A 119 22.80 -13.19 20.01
CA ILE A 119 21.44 -13.05 20.52
C ILE A 119 21.39 -13.65 21.93
N GLY A 120 20.92 -12.85 22.89
CA GLY A 120 20.72 -13.25 24.27
C GLY A 120 19.26 -13.56 24.58
N GLU A 121 18.79 -13.12 25.75
CA GLU A 121 17.40 -13.30 26.18
C GLU A 121 16.38 -12.74 25.18
N ILE A 122 15.44 -13.60 24.78
CA ILE A 122 14.19 -13.26 24.10
C ILE A 122 13.06 -13.49 25.10
N SER A 123 12.25 -12.47 25.36
CA SER A 123 11.15 -12.57 26.32
C SER A 123 9.99 -11.65 25.96
N LEU A 124 8.79 -12.03 26.37
CA LEU A 124 7.61 -11.17 26.33
C LEU A 124 7.38 -10.57 27.71
N ILE A 125 7.04 -9.28 27.75
CA ILE A 125 6.69 -8.61 29.00
C ILE A 125 5.17 -8.68 29.19
N TYR A 126 4.75 -9.48 30.17
CA TYR A 126 3.34 -9.62 30.53
C TYR A 126 2.76 -8.28 30.98
N LYS A 127 1.57 -7.98 30.47
CA LYS A 127 0.72 -6.90 30.97
C LYS A 127 -0.71 -7.26 30.55
N PRO A 128 -1.64 -7.45 31.50
CA PRO A 128 -3.02 -7.79 31.19
C PRO A 128 -3.56 -6.85 30.12
N ASN A 129 -4.14 -7.43 29.06
CA ASN A 129 -4.52 -6.63 27.91
C ASN A 129 -5.61 -5.62 28.31
N ASN A 130 -5.36 -4.36 28.01
CA ASN A 130 -6.41 -3.36 27.87
C ASN A 130 -6.42 -2.99 26.39
N LYS A 131 -7.33 -3.60 25.62
CA LYS A 131 -7.43 -3.38 24.18
C LYS A 131 -7.68 -1.89 23.94
N LYS A 132 -6.66 -1.20 23.44
CA LYS A 132 -6.76 0.21 23.05
C LYS A 132 -6.85 0.31 21.55
N ALA A 133 -7.59 1.30 21.10
CA ALA A 133 -7.56 1.72 19.72
C ALA A 133 -6.12 2.07 19.31
N VAL A 134 -5.76 1.69 18.09
CA VAL A 134 -4.48 2.05 17.45
C VAL A 134 -4.67 2.80 16.14
N VAL A 135 -5.92 2.91 15.66
CA VAL A 135 -6.32 3.69 14.50
C VAL A 135 -7.34 4.73 14.92
N ASP A 136 -7.12 5.99 14.57
CA ASP A 136 -8.03 7.09 14.88
C ASP A 136 -9.22 7.17 13.90
N ARG A 137 -10.14 8.10 14.16
CA ARG A 137 -11.34 8.36 13.35
C ARG A 137 -11.07 8.78 11.89
N TYR A 138 -9.83 9.07 11.52
CA TYR A 138 -9.41 9.41 10.15
C TYR A 138 -8.66 8.27 9.45
N GLY A 139 -8.50 7.12 10.12
CA GLY A 139 -7.72 5.98 9.62
C GLY A 139 -6.22 6.12 9.85
N GLN A 140 -5.77 7.07 10.68
CA GLN A 140 -4.35 7.30 10.96
C GLN A 140 -3.91 6.50 12.19
N ARG A 141 -2.62 6.16 12.27
CA ARG A 141 -2.05 5.53 13.47
C ARG A 141 -2.12 6.46 14.67
N ILE A 142 -2.73 6.01 15.78
CA ILE A 142 -2.79 6.78 17.03
C ILE A 142 -1.39 6.99 17.61
N ASN A 143 -0.59 5.92 17.67
CA ASN A 143 0.74 5.93 18.28
C ASN A 143 1.84 6.54 17.38
N GLY A 144 1.52 6.93 16.14
CA GLY A 144 2.44 7.61 15.24
C GLY A 144 2.28 9.13 15.29
N THR A 145 3.38 9.87 15.15
CA THR A 145 3.38 11.34 15.07
C THR A 145 4.20 11.79 13.87
N TRP A 146 3.67 12.72 13.09
CA TRP A 146 4.32 13.35 11.93
C TRP A 146 3.73 14.74 11.71
N GLY A 147 4.44 15.62 10.99
CA GLY A 147 4.17 17.07 10.98
C GLY A 147 2.77 17.48 10.50
N ASN A 148 2.14 16.71 9.61
CA ASN A 148 0.81 16.98 9.05
C ASN A 148 -0.25 15.95 9.46
N LYS A 149 -0.13 15.35 10.66
CA LYS A 149 -1.17 14.48 11.22
C LYS A 149 -2.44 15.28 11.52
N ILE A 150 -3.60 14.73 11.18
CA ILE A 150 -4.91 15.37 11.36
C ILE A 150 -5.50 14.99 12.72
N PHE A 151 -5.97 15.97 13.48
CA PHE A 151 -6.57 15.76 14.80
C PHE A 151 -8.06 16.10 14.84
N ASN A 152 -8.54 16.97 13.95
CA ASN A 152 -9.95 17.36 13.89
C ASN A 152 -10.41 17.70 12.46
N ASP A 153 -11.73 17.74 12.26
CA ASP A 153 -12.34 18.01 10.94
C ASP A 153 -12.00 19.43 10.44
N ASN A 154 -11.78 20.41 11.33
CA ASN A 154 -11.38 21.76 10.93
C ASN A 154 -9.97 21.77 10.32
N GLN A 155 -9.02 21.03 10.91
CA GLN A 155 -7.70 20.85 10.33
C GLN A 155 -7.79 20.17 8.96
N LEU A 156 -8.58 19.10 8.83
CA LEU A 156 -8.77 18.40 7.56
C LEU A 156 -9.29 19.32 6.45
N LYS A 157 -10.28 20.15 6.77
CA LYS A 157 -10.88 21.14 5.84
C LYS A 157 -9.96 22.31 5.55
N ALA A 158 -9.13 22.72 6.53
CA ALA A 158 -8.18 23.82 6.38
C ALA A 158 -6.94 23.44 5.54
N ILE A 159 -6.72 22.15 5.24
CA ILE A 159 -5.69 21.74 4.28
C ILE A 159 -6.06 22.31 2.93
N LYS A 160 -5.37 23.40 2.56
CA LYS A 160 -5.51 23.98 1.24
C LYS A 160 -4.97 23.02 0.19
N ASP A 161 -5.75 22.84 -0.85
CA ASP A 161 -5.34 22.18 -2.09
C ASP A 161 -4.53 23.15 -2.96
N GLU A 162 -3.52 23.80 -2.37
CA GLU A 162 -2.59 24.66 -3.08
C GLU A 162 -1.60 23.78 -3.84
N PHE A 163 -1.69 23.82 -5.16
CA PHE A 163 -0.78 23.13 -6.05
C PHE A 163 0.13 24.17 -6.69
N GLN A 164 1.44 23.95 -6.64
CA GLN A 164 2.36 24.76 -7.42
C GLN A 164 1.99 24.59 -8.89
N ASN A 165 1.45 25.65 -9.50
CA ASN A 165 1.18 25.63 -10.92
C ASN A 165 2.52 25.64 -11.65
N THR A 166 2.86 24.48 -12.19
CA THR A 166 4.05 24.27 -12.99
C THR A 166 4.02 25.02 -14.32
N GLY A 167 2.86 25.55 -14.74
CA GLY A 167 2.76 26.46 -15.88
C GLY A 167 3.17 25.83 -17.21
N PHE A 168 2.88 24.54 -17.43
CA PHE A 168 3.18 23.85 -18.69
C PHE A 168 2.43 24.50 -19.86
N THR A 169 3.10 25.43 -20.57
CA THR A 169 2.61 26.08 -21.79
C THR A 169 2.99 25.32 -23.05
N ASP A 170 3.88 24.33 -22.93
CA ASP A 170 4.43 23.53 -24.02
C ASP A 170 3.61 22.26 -24.29
N ARG A 171 2.36 22.21 -23.80
CA ARG A 171 1.47 21.05 -23.91
C ARG A 171 0.17 21.37 -24.61
N ASP A 172 -0.30 20.43 -25.41
CA ASP A 172 -1.58 20.52 -26.09
C ASP A 172 -2.76 20.08 -25.17
N LYS A 173 -3.98 19.99 -25.73
CA LYS A 173 -5.19 19.60 -24.99
C LYS A 173 -5.19 18.14 -24.51
N TYR A 174 -4.29 17.31 -25.03
CA TYR A 174 -4.06 15.92 -24.61
C TYR A 174 -2.84 15.80 -23.68
N GLY A 175 -2.06 16.86 -23.52
CA GLY A 175 -0.84 16.84 -22.71
C GLY A 175 0.38 16.31 -23.45
N GLY A 176 0.32 16.23 -24.79
CA GLY A 176 1.47 16.01 -25.67
C GLY A 176 2.28 17.29 -25.87
N SER A 177 3.57 17.16 -26.22
CA SER A 177 4.47 18.29 -26.38
C SER A 177 4.29 18.97 -27.72
N VAL A 178 3.98 20.27 -27.74
CA VAL A 178 3.80 21.05 -28.98
C VAL A 178 5.11 21.38 -29.72
N SER A 179 6.23 20.81 -29.28
CA SER A 179 7.57 21.03 -29.86
C SER A 179 7.72 20.48 -31.27
N GLU A 180 7.00 19.41 -31.60
CA GLU A 180 7.03 18.75 -32.89
C GLU A 180 5.62 18.29 -33.26
N ARG A 181 5.38 18.04 -34.56
CA ARG A 181 4.10 17.56 -35.05
C ARG A 181 4.27 16.46 -36.10
N TYR A 182 3.54 15.38 -35.91
CA TYR A 182 3.46 14.19 -36.74
C TYR A 182 2.05 14.08 -37.36
N THR A 183 1.82 13.04 -38.15
CA THR A 183 0.49 12.78 -38.72
C THR A 183 -0.55 12.56 -37.62
N ALA A 184 -1.53 13.44 -37.57
CA ALA A 184 -2.68 13.38 -36.70
C ALA A 184 -3.68 12.33 -37.24
N THR A 185 -4.04 11.35 -36.42
CA THR A 185 -4.99 10.29 -36.79
C THR A 185 -6.30 10.38 -36.04
N GLY A 186 -6.44 11.33 -35.10
CA GLY A 186 -7.58 11.39 -34.19
C GLY A 186 -7.53 10.39 -33.03
N TYR A 187 -6.47 9.58 -32.93
CA TYR A 187 -6.27 8.59 -31.87
C TYR A 187 -4.82 8.57 -31.38
N PHE A 188 -4.60 8.14 -30.13
CA PHE A 188 -3.26 7.82 -29.67
C PHE A 188 -2.69 6.64 -30.46
N ARG A 189 -1.40 6.71 -30.80
CA ARG A 189 -0.70 5.64 -31.51
C ARG A 189 0.76 5.58 -31.10
N LEU A 190 1.41 4.46 -31.39
CA LEU A 190 2.84 4.28 -31.20
C LEU A 190 3.56 4.54 -32.54
N GLU A 191 4.61 5.34 -32.54
CA GLU A 191 5.47 5.59 -33.70
C GLU A 191 6.93 5.39 -33.35
N LYS A 192 7.71 4.83 -34.28
CA LYS A 192 9.16 4.74 -34.15
C LYS A 192 9.81 5.92 -34.86
N THR A 193 10.34 6.87 -34.10
CA THR A 193 11.04 8.05 -34.61
C THR A 193 12.55 7.87 -34.41
N GLY A 194 13.27 7.63 -35.51
CA GLY A 194 14.69 7.25 -35.48
C GLY A 194 14.95 5.99 -34.66
N LYS A 195 15.63 6.14 -33.52
CA LYS A 195 15.98 5.02 -32.60
C LYS A 195 15.00 4.84 -31.43
N ARG A 196 13.98 5.69 -31.29
CA ARG A 196 13.08 5.69 -30.12
C ARG A 196 11.65 5.35 -30.55
N TRP A 197 10.92 4.71 -29.64
CA TRP A 197 9.46 4.59 -29.72
C TRP A 197 8.83 5.72 -28.93
N ILE A 198 7.86 6.39 -29.52
CA ILE A 198 7.13 7.49 -28.90
C ILE A 198 5.63 7.30 -29.12
N PHE A 199 4.82 7.69 -28.13
CA PHE A 199 3.39 7.83 -28.37
C PHE A 199 3.14 9.13 -29.12
N ILE A 200 2.21 9.11 -30.06
CA ILE A 200 1.70 10.30 -30.74
C ILE A 200 0.25 10.47 -30.31
N ASP A 201 -0.12 11.67 -29.91
CA ASP A 201 -1.49 11.99 -29.51
C ASP A 201 -2.43 12.20 -30.72
N PRO A 202 -3.75 12.34 -30.49
CA PRO A 202 -4.72 12.50 -31.58
C PRO A 202 -4.48 13.69 -32.52
N ASP A 203 -3.87 14.78 -32.04
CA ASP A 203 -3.59 16.01 -32.82
C ASP A 203 -2.20 15.96 -33.50
N GLY A 204 -1.44 14.90 -33.24
CA GLY A 204 -0.15 14.61 -33.87
C GLY A 204 1.06 15.00 -33.03
N HIS A 205 0.91 15.36 -31.75
CA HIS A 205 2.06 15.75 -30.93
C HIS A 205 2.70 14.54 -30.21
N PRO A 206 4.03 14.53 -30.03
CA PRO A 206 4.69 13.51 -29.25
C PRO A 206 4.23 13.55 -27.79
N PHE A 207 3.93 12.37 -27.25
CA PHE A 207 3.29 12.17 -25.96
C PHE A 207 4.10 11.20 -25.10
N TRP A 208 4.24 11.54 -23.82
CA TRP A 208 4.79 10.65 -22.81
C TRP A 208 3.81 10.55 -21.65
N SER A 209 3.35 9.34 -21.35
CA SER A 209 2.36 9.14 -20.30
C SER A 209 2.99 9.26 -18.92
N VAL A 210 2.61 10.30 -18.18
CA VAL A 210 2.98 10.49 -16.77
C VAL A 210 1.69 10.56 -15.96
N GLY A 211 1.45 9.51 -15.18
CA GLY A 211 0.20 9.37 -14.43
C GLY A 211 0.35 8.66 -13.09
N VAL A 212 -0.69 8.80 -12.27
CA VAL A 212 -0.83 8.10 -10.99
C VAL A 212 -1.84 6.98 -11.16
N ASN A 213 -1.48 5.77 -10.73
CA ASN A 213 -2.41 4.63 -10.70
C ASN A 213 -3.31 4.69 -9.48
N GLY A 214 -4.53 4.15 -9.58
CA GLY A 214 -5.44 4.03 -8.46
C GLY A 214 -5.97 5.37 -7.96
N VAL A 215 -6.27 6.31 -8.87
CA VAL A 215 -6.94 7.57 -8.51
C VAL A 215 -8.41 7.26 -8.24
N ARG A 216 -8.71 6.93 -6.98
CA ARG A 216 -10.03 6.44 -6.58
C ARG A 216 -10.33 6.66 -5.10
N PRO A 217 -11.60 6.89 -4.74
CA PRO A 217 -12.04 6.93 -3.35
C PRO A 217 -12.15 5.51 -2.72
N THR A 218 -12.53 4.52 -3.54
CA THR A 218 -12.63 3.08 -3.26
C THR A 218 -12.39 2.29 -4.56
N SER A 219 -12.22 0.97 -4.46
CA SER A 219 -12.04 0.10 -5.63
C SER A 219 -13.37 -0.40 -6.19
N GLU A 220 -13.63 -0.14 -7.49
CA GLU A 220 -14.79 -0.67 -8.22
C GLU A 220 -14.52 -2.04 -8.88
N PHE A 221 -13.28 -2.51 -8.86
CA PHE A 221 -12.83 -3.70 -9.60
C PHE A 221 -13.06 -5.00 -8.82
N GLY A 222 -14.09 -5.05 -7.96
CA GLY A 222 -14.36 -6.20 -7.08
C GLY A 222 -13.29 -6.45 -6.01
N SER A 223 -12.32 -5.54 -5.86
CA SER A 223 -11.27 -5.61 -4.84
C SER A 223 -11.59 -4.70 -3.66
N VAL A 224 -11.22 -5.12 -2.44
CA VAL A 224 -11.24 -4.31 -1.22
C VAL A 224 -9.97 -3.45 -1.06
N THR A 225 -9.17 -3.27 -2.12
CA THR A 225 -7.99 -2.39 -2.08
C THR A 225 -8.40 -0.96 -1.71
N GLY A 226 -7.75 -0.42 -0.67
CA GLY A 226 -8.09 0.89 -0.11
C GLY A 226 -9.17 0.86 0.96
N ALA A 227 -9.70 -0.33 1.31
CA ALA A 227 -10.61 -0.52 2.42
C ALA A 227 -9.96 -1.32 3.56
N THR A 228 -10.35 -0.98 4.78
CA THR A 228 -9.86 -1.54 6.02
C THR A 228 -10.87 -2.55 6.55
N PRO A 229 -10.47 -3.81 6.81
CA PRO A 229 -11.33 -4.77 7.50
C PRO A 229 -11.52 -4.36 8.97
N VAL A 230 -12.76 -4.10 9.35
CA VAL A 230 -13.14 -3.62 10.69
C VAL A 230 -13.90 -4.66 11.50
N LYS A 231 -14.66 -5.56 10.86
CA LYS A 231 -15.46 -6.57 11.56
C LYS A 231 -14.59 -7.53 12.37
N ALA A 232 -14.98 -7.80 13.61
CA ALA A 232 -14.21 -8.53 14.63
C ALA A 232 -12.88 -7.87 15.05
N ARG A 233 -12.65 -6.61 14.62
CA ARG A 233 -11.45 -5.81 14.88
C ARG A 233 -11.80 -4.39 15.30
N GLU A 234 -13.05 -4.16 15.70
CA GLU A 234 -13.62 -2.85 16.04
C GLU A 234 -12.81 -2.18 17.15
N PHE A 235 -12.31 -2.97 18.10
CA PHE A 235 -11.45 -2.53 19.20
C PHE A 235 -10.12 -1.87 18.75
N LEU A 236 -9.71 -2.03 17.49
CA LEU A 236 -8.52 -1.36 16.95
C LEU A 236 -8.78 0.09 16.56
N PHE A 237 -10.05 0.49 16.45
CA PHE A 237 -10.46 1.80 15.96
C PHE A 237 -11.06 2.61 17.11
N ASP A 238 -10.60 3.85 17.23
CA ASP A 238 -11.13 4.79 18.21
C ASP A 238 -12.59 5.17 17.86
N GLN A 239 -12.85 5.31 16.56
CA GLN A 239 -14.18 5.57 16.03
C GLN A 239 -14.32 4.98 14.63
N LEU A 240 -15.43 4.28 14.40
CA LEU A 240 -15.87 3.87 13.06
C LEU A 240 -16.94 4.86 12.55
N PRO A 241 -17.03 5.10 11.23
CA PRO A 241 -18.08 5.94 10.67
C PRO A 241 -19.46 5.29 10.87
N SER A 242 -20.52 6.12 10.92
CA SER A 242 -21.89 5.62 10.88
C SER A 242 -22.09 4.76 9.63
N ASP A 243 -22.76 3.62 9.79
CA ASP A 243 -23.22 2.76 8.70
C ASP A 243 -24.56 3.23 8.11
N THR A 244 -24.99 4.45 8.43
CA THR A 244 -26.19 5.10 7.91
C THR A 244 -25.92 6.57 7.55
N GLY A 245 -26.84 7.18 6.80
CA GLY A 245 -26.74 8.57 6.38
C GLY A 245 -25.58 8.81 5.41
N ILE A 246 -25.04 10.03 5.42
CA ILE A 246 -24.04 10.47 4.42
C ILE A 246 -22.73 9.68 4.46
N TYR A 247 -22.39 9.02 5.59
CA TYR A 247 -21.15 8.25 5.72
C TYR A 247 -21.31 6.76 5.37
N ARG A 248 -22.54 6.31 5.05
CA ARG A 248 -22.81 4.95 4.58
C ARG A 248 -21.92 4.56 3.41
N ASP A 249 -21.63 5.48 2.51
CA ASP A 249 -20.85 5.23 1.30
C ASP A 249 -19.36 4.98 1.57
N ALA A 250 -18.88 5.28 2.79
CA ALA A 250 -17.54 4.87 3.22
C ALA A 250 -17.47 3.35 3.52
N TRP A 251 -18.60 2.68 3.71
CA TRP A 251 -18.69 1.23 3.92
C TRP A 251 -18.88 0.52 2.59
N LEU A 252 -17.90 -0.31 2.21
CA LEU A 252 -17.99 -1.12 0.99
C LEU A 252 -18.95 -2.30 1.20
N ASP A 253 -18.94 -2.86 2.40
CA ASP A 253 -19.79 -3.96 2.86
C ASP A 253 -19.86 -3.92 4.40
N SER A 254 -20.43 -4.95 5.03
CA SER A 254 -20.52 -5.05 6.50
C SER A 254 -19.20 -5.38 7.22
N PHE A 255 -18.10 -5.52 6.49
CA PHE A 255 -16.78 -5.90 6.97
C PHE A 255 -15.71 -4.83 6.72
N HIS A 256 -15.89 -3.95 5.73
CA HIS A 256 -14.84 -3.08 5.21
C HIS A 256 -15.23 -1.60 5.12
N VAL A 257 -14.35 -0.74 5.64
CA VAL A 257 -14.48 0.73 5.62
C VAL A 257 -13.34 1.37 4.86
N SER A 258 -13.64 2.30 3.94
CA SER A 258 -12.65 3.23 3.38
C SER A 258 -12.59 4.52 4.19
N PHE A 259 -11.58 4.63 5.05
CA PHE A 259 -11.29 5.88 5.76
C PHE A 259 -10.91 7.02 4.79
N TYR A 260 -10.35 6.68 3.62
CA TYR A 260 -10.08 7.68 2.59
C TYR A 260 -11.37 8.26 2.01
N TYR A 261 -12.37 7.41 1.69
CA TYR A 261 -13.69 7.85 1.26
C TYR A 261 -14.37 8.69 2.34
N LEU A 262 -14.33 8.24 3.60
CA LEU A 262 -14.83 9.01 4.74
C LEU A 262 -14.20 10.42 4.80
N ASN A 263 -12.88 10.51 4.63
CA ASN A 263 -12.16 11.78 4.65
C ASN A 263 -12.47 12.65 3.43
N ILE A 264 -12.80 12.05 2.28
CA ILE A 264 -13.32 12.79 1.11
C ILE A 264 -14.62 13.49 1.46
N LEU A 265 -15.58 12.77 2.04
CA LEU A 265 -16.87 13.34 2.45
C LEU A 265 -16.69 14.45 3.49
N LYS A 266 -15.81 14.24 4.48
CA LYS A 266 -15.50 15.25 5.51
C LYS A 266 -14.85 16.51 4.94
N LYS A 267 -13.91 16.36 3.99
CA LYS A 267 -13.12 17.48 3.43
C LYS A 267 -13.86 18.22 2.33
N TYR A 268 -14.36 17.48 1.32
CA TYR A 268 -14.90 18.04 0.09
C TYR A 268 -16.43 18.07 0.05
N GLY A 269 -17.11 17.37 0.97
CA GLY A 269 -18.57 17.27 1.01
C GLY A 269 -19.18 16.34 -0.05
N SER A 270 -18.50 16.10 -1.18
CA SER A 270 -18.96 15.17 -2.21
C SER A 270 -17.80 14.57 -3.02
N LEU A 271 -18.07 13.45 -3.71
CA LEU A 271 -17.14 12.87 -4.68
C LEU A 271 -16.88 13.80 -5.88
N ASN A 272 -17.86 14.62 -6.28
CA ASN A 272 -17.70 15.54 -7.40
C ASN A 272 -16.69 16.65 -7.09
N GLU A 273 -16.75 17.22 -5.88
CA GLU A 273 -15.77 18.21 -5.43
C GLU A 273 -14.38 17.59 -5.28
N TRP A 274 -14.29 16.36 -4.75
CA TRP A 274 -13.03 15.61 -4.73
C TRP A 274 -12.47 15.37 -6.13
N ARG A 275 -13.32 14.98 -7.08
CA ARG A 275 -12.94 14.77 -8.48
C ARG A 275 -12.37 16.04 -9.09
N ASN A 276 -13.09 17.16 -8.96
CA ASN A 276 -12.67 18.44 -9.53
C ASN A 276 -11.31 18.89 -8.97
N ASN A 277 -11.14 18.81 -7.64
CA ASN A 277 -9.87 19.13 -6.98
C ASN A 277 -8.75 18.17 -7.40
N THR A 278 -9.03 16.86 -7.51
CA THR A 278 -8.04 15.86 -7.92
C THR A 278 -7.60 16.06 -9.37
N LEU A 279 -8.51 16.37 -10.28
CA LEU A 279 -8.19 16.69 -11.67
C LEU A 279 -7.33 17.96 -11.77
N GLN A 280 -7.67 19.00 -11.01
CA GLN A 280 -6.86 20.21 -10.94
C GLN A 280 -5.46 19.91 -10.38
N ARG A 281 -5.35 19.09 -9.33
CA ARG A 281 -4.07 18.63 -8.76
C ARG A 281 -3.20 17.95 -9.81
N LEU A 282 -3.76 16.98 -10.53
CA LEU A 282 -3.00 16.23 -11.53
C LEU A 282 -2.45 17.18 -12.60
N LYS A 283 -3.30 18.07 -13.14
CA LYS A 283 -2.90 19.03 -14.17
C LYS A 283 -1.83 20.01 -13.69
N THR A 284 -2.05 20.64 -12.54
CA THR A 284 -1.15 21.69 -11.99
C THR A 284 0.21 21.13 -11.56
N THR A 285 0.26 19.88 -11.11
CA THR A 285 1.52 19.22 -10.72
C THR A 285 2.25 18.53 -11.88
N GLY A 286 1.68 18.54 -13.08
CA GLY A 286 2.34 18.08 -14.30
C GLY A 286 2.03 16.67 -14.76
N PHE A 287 1.11 15.97 -14.11
CA PHE A 287 0.56 14.74 -14.64
C PHE A 287 -0.31 15.05 -15.87
N ASN A 288 -0.15 14.27 -16.93
CA ASN A 288 -0.96 14.36 -18.14
C ASN A 288 -1.86 13.13 -18.34
N THR A 289 -1.74 12.11 -17.48
CA THR A 289 -2.51 10.87 -17.56
C THR A 289 -3.11 10.48 -16.21
N ILE A 290 -4.38 10.07 -16.17
CA ILE A 290 -4.93 9.26 -15.07
C ILE A 290 -4.54 7.80 -15.31
N GLY A 291 -3.75 7.24 -14.40
CA GLY A 291 -3.22 5.89 -14.54
C GLY A 291 -4.25 4.79 -14.28
N ASN A 292 -3.77 3.56 -14.35
CA ASN A 292 -4.58 2.36 -14.35
C ASN A 292 -5.29 2.16 -13.00
N TRP A 293 -6.36 1.36 -12.99
CA TRP A 293 -7.16 1.07 -11.79
C TRP A 293 -7.78 2.30 -11.11
N SER A 294 -7.95 3.40 -11.83
CA SER A 294 -8.66 4.60 -11.36
C SER A 294 -10.17 4.43 -11.47
N HIS A 295 -10.94 5.18 -10.67
CA HIS A 295 -12.39 5.02 -10.55
C HIS A 295 -13.13 5.72 -11.70
N SER A 296 -14.25 5.15 -12.12
CA SER A 296 -15.19 5.68 -13.12
C SER A 296 -15.48 7.19 -12.94
N VAL A 297 -15.71 7.62 -11.70
CA VAL A 297 -16.00 9.02 -11.35
C VAL A 297 -14.97 10.00 -11.89
N ILE A 298 -13.69 9.62 -11.98
CA ILE A 298 -12.64 10.48 -12.55
C ILE A 298 -12.38 10.20 -14.04
N THR A 299 -12.69 8.99 -14.54
CA THR A 299 -12.38 8.58 -15.92
C THR A 299 -13.52 8.78 -16.93
N ASP A 300 -14.77 8.97 -16.49
CA ASP A 300 -15.92 9.08 -17.40
C ASP A 300 -16.15 10.51 -17.93
N ASN A 301 -15.48 11.52 -17.34
CA ASN A 301 -15.34 12.85 -17.91
C ASN A 301 -14.05 13.55 -17.42
N PRO A 302 -12.87 13.02 -17.80
CA PRO A 302 -11.63 13.32 -17.08
C PRO A 302 -11.07 14.71 -17.37
N GLY A 303 -11.36 15.30 -18.54
CA GLY A 303 -10.72 16.55 -18.95
C GLY A 303 -9.18 16.45 -19.08
N ILE A 304 -8.62 15.24 -18.96
CA ILE A 304 -7.21 14.82 -19.03
C ILE A 304 -7.18 13.41 -19.67
N VAL A 305 -6.04 12.96 -20.19
CA VAL A 305 -5.91 11.61 -20.74
C VAL A 305 -6.02 10.57 -19.62
N TYR A 306 -6.51 9.37 -19.93
CA TYR A 306 -6.67 8.30 -18.94
C TYR A 306 -6.38 6.92 -19.53
N THR A 307 -6.07 5.96 -18.65
CA THR A 307 -6.05 4.54 -19.01
C THR A 307 -7.31 3.86 -18.52
N ARG A 308 -7.89 2.96 -19.32
CA ARG A 308 -9.04 2.14 -18.92
C ARG A 308 -8.62 0.70 -18.76
N THR A 309 -8.95 0.12 -17.60
CA THR A 309 -8.76 -1.30 -17.33
C THR A 309 -9.95 -2.10 -17.88
N ILE A 310 -9.68 -3.06 -18.75
CA ILE A 310 -10.66 -4.09 -19.11
C ILE A 310 -10.33 -5.36 -18.32
N ILE A 311 -11.28 -5.84 -17.53
CA ILE A 311 -11.14 -7.09 -16.77
C ILE A 311 -11.81 -8.21 -17.55
N THR A 312 -11.00 -9.12 -18.07
CA THR A 312 -11.46 -10.26 -18.86
C THR A 312 -11.89 -11.45 -18.00
N SER A 313 -11.50 -11.47 -16.73
CA SER A 313 -11.74 -12.58 -15.80
C SER A 313 -13.07 -12.50 -15.02
N LYS A 314 -14.01 -11.64 -15.43
CA LYS A 314 -15.28 -11.45 -14.70
C LYS A 314 -16.21 -12.66 -14.81
N ASN A 315 -16.24 -13.30 -15.98
CA ASN A 315 -17.09 -14.45 -16.20
C ASN A 315 -16.39 -15.74 -15.72
N GLN A 316 -16.82 -16.23 -14.55
CA GLN A 316 -16.23 -17.41 -13.91
C GLN A 316 -16.41 -18.70 -14.73
N LYS A 317 -17.36 -18.74 -15.69
CA LYS A 317 -17.52 -19.87 -16.63
C LYS A 317 -16.19 -20.20 -17.32
N PHE A 318 -15.44 -19.17 -17.70
CA PHE A 318 -14.22 -19.32 -18.49
C PHE A 318 -12.97 -19.41 -17.64
N ILE A 319 -13.04 -19.51 -16.31
CA ILE A 319 -11.85 -19.50 -15.46
C ILE A 319 -11.42 -20.93 -15.13
N ILE A 320 -10.24 -21.33 -15.62
CA ILE A 320 -9.69 -22.67 -15.34
C ILE A 320 -9.06 -22.73 -13.95
N ARG A 321 -8.20 -21.76 -13.63
CA ARG A 321 -7.45 -21.75 -12.36
C ARG A 321 -6.90 -20.37 -12.03
N LYS A 322 -6.99 -19.94 -10.76
CA LYS A 322 -6.38 -18.68 -10.27
C LYS A 322 -6.66 -17.47 -11.17
N ASN A 323 -7.91 -17.32 -11.65
CA ASN A 323 -8.33 -16.26 -12.57
C ASN A 323 -7.68 -16.31 -13.97
N ILE A 324 -7.10 -17.44 -14.37
CA ILE A 324 -6.62 -17.66 -15.74
C ILE A 324 -7.83 -18.06 -16.60
N PRO A 325 -8.15 -17.29 -17.66
CA PRO A 325 -9.21 -17.66 -18.59
C PRO A 325 -8.81 -18.84 -19.48
N ASP A 326 -9.78 -19.68 -19.85
CA ASP A 326 -9.67 -20.66 -20.92
C ASP A 326 -9.77 -19.94 -22.26
N VAL A 327 -8.61 -19.54 -22.79
CA VAL A 327 -8.54 -18.85 -24.08
C VAL A 327 -8.85 -19.78 -25.28
N PHE A 328 -9.01 -21.09 -25.05
CA PHE A 328 -9.36 -22.07 -26.07
C PHE A 328 -10.85 -22.45 -26.05
N ASP A 329 -11.63 -22.02 -25.04
CA ASP A 329 -13.08 -22.16 -25.04
C ASP A 329 -13.67 -21.28 -26.17
N THR A 330 -14.44 -21.91 -27.07
CA THR A 330 -15.03 -21.23 -28.23
C THR A 330 -15.97 -20.09 -27.86
N ASP A 331 -16.56 -20.13 -26.67
CA ASP A 331 -17.45 -19.09 -26.17
C ASP A 331 -16.68 -17.92 -25.50
N TYR A 332 -15.39 -18.08 -25.20
CA TYR A 332 -14.60 -17.05 -24.54
C TYR A 332 -14.42 -15.81 -25.44
N VAL A 333 -14.27 -16.00 -26.76
CA VAL A 333 -14.17 -14.90 -27.73
C VAL A 333 -15.43 -14.04 -27.71
N TYR A 334 -16.62 -14.64 -27.73
CA TYR A 334 -17.89 -13.88 -27.62
C TYR A 334 -18.00 -13.13 -26.29
N SER A 335 -17.49 -13.72 -25.21
CA SER A 335 -17.42 -13.04 -23.92
C SER A 335 -16.47 -11.84 -23.95
N LEU A 336 -15.33 -11.94 -24.63
CA LEU A 336 -14.42 -10.83 -24.81
C LEU A 336 -15.04 -9.73 -25.67
N ASP A 337 -15.66 -10.08 -26.80
CA ASP A 337 -16.32 -9.12 -27.69
C ASP A 337 -17.41 -8.35 -26.95
N SER A 338 -18.25 -9.04 -26.17
CA SER A 338 -19.26 -8.38 -25.33
C SER A 338 -18.64 -7.44 -24.29
N ILE A 339 -17.53 -7.84 -23.67
CA ILE A 339 -16.80 -6.96 -22.73
C ILE A 339 -16.27 -5.72 -23.47
N MET A 340 -15.71 -5.88 -24.67
CA MET A 340 -15.19 -4.78 -25.48
C MET A 340 -16.32 -3.84 -25.91
N GLU A 341 -17.41 -4.36 -26.47
CA GLU A 341 -18.58 -3.58 -26.92
C GLU A 341 -19.17 -2.69 -25.81
N ASN A 342 -19.33 -3.25 -24.61
CA ASN A 342 -19.79 -2.50 -23.44
C ASN A 342 -18.88 -1.33 -23.05
N ASN A 343 -17.62 -1.37 -23.49
CA ASN A 343 -16.61 -0.36 -23.23
C ASN A 343 -16.38 0.60 -24.44
N LEU A 344 -16.83 0.25 -25.66
CA LEU A 344 -16.66 1.04 -26.90
C LEU A 344 -17.50 2.34 -26.94
N ASN A 345 -18.63 2.40 -26.22
CA ASN A 345 -19.53 3.57 -26.19
C ASN A 345 -18.94 4.81 -25.48
N ILE A 346 -17.69 4.73 -25.02
CA ILE A 346 -17.01 5.77 -24.26
C ILE A 346 -16.01 6.44 -25.20
N LYS A 347 -16.23 7.74 -25.50
CA LYS A 347 -15.43 8.52 -26.45
C LYS A 347 -13.93 8.33 -26.24
N MET A 348 -13.32 7.47 -27.06
CA MET A 348 -11.91 7.05 -27.01
C MET A 348 -10.90 8.15 -27.38
N ILE A 349 -11.37 9.39 -27.53
CA ILE A 349 -10.56 10.52 -27.98
C ILE A 349 -9.47 10.86 -26.94
N ARG A 350 -9.56 10.37 -25.70
CA ARG A 350 -8.65 10.71 -24.59
C ARG A 350 -8.11 9.49 -23.81
N GLY A 351 -8.20 8.27 -24.36
CA GLY A 351 -7.96 7.04 -23.60
C GLY A 351 -6.93 6.08 -24.19
N PHE A 352 -6.22 5.36 -23.33
CA PHE A 352 -5.51 4.11 -23.66
C PHE A 352 -6.25 2.90 -23.07
N TRP A 353 -6.25 1.77 -23.76
CA TRP A 353 -6.72 0.50 -23.21
C TRP A 353 -5.58 -0.25 -22.54
N VAL A 354 -5.86 -0.78 -21.35
CA VAL A 354 -5.03 -1.79 -20.69
C VAL A 354 -5.91 -3.00 -20.42
N ILE A 355 -5.63 -4.10 -21.10
CA ILE A 355 -6.32 -5.37 -20.91
C ILE A 355 -5.60 -6.13 -19.80
N LEU A 356 -6.35 -6.56 -18.78
CA LEU A 356 -5.84 -7.33 -17.64
C LEU A 356 -6.56 -8.66 -17.44
#